data_AF-A0A9P0J9C4-F1
#
_entry.id   AF-A0A9P0J9C4-F1
#
_cell.length_a   1.000
_cell.length_b   1.000
_cell.length_c   1.000
_cell.angle_alpha   90.00
_cell.angle_beta   90.00
_cell.angle_gamma   90.00
#
_symmetry.space_group_name_H-M   'P 1'
#
loop_
_entity.id
_entity.type
_entity.pdbx_description
1 polymer ?
#
loop_
_entity_poly.entity_id
_entity_poly.type
_entity_poly.pdbx_seq_one_letter_code
_entity_poly.pdbx_strand_id
1 'polypeptide(L)'
;MKIDVEKQQGQIVWAKISKKSKLWPAIIISAKKMSLVYFEDQPGKTCVWWLGNDTMSQLRNDLIFEFISEIKSGMANLCGQREEGVKQAIKILSSQFNFVIPKHFDGKCNQITWALVKLPIIMKENRNQDEELIIPENFLKKIMMTNNNMKRTIEEKEKEKDIENPRGEKRKLDVSEISKMKNQYCMACRIVSDKLEIKHPIFKGYLCDDCFTKGKDIIVSIAKDNANDGCCLCLTRKYTLVLCGFCIRAYCNECLEFYCESKGLEKILEDKTWKCFACLYTTTLKTTNKLIPRKPSDQLRNIYNLYPASTENNCIKEQIQEIHVLNLKDIQNNVPKALKNLDFPFKILEISYLNGDNVDNNKKNAKLVIQYYPNKENFDKEKFFDLNDCMRKFFSFLQIKNKMEALHDGRTIYWAFETSAAIKVSEQKTISRFVDTQPIIVGMDANDVQQRSRFIWTNITILKSDIQQFANQYIFLHKIPKYGAKRMKCGENNNDKPWCYSSIHAILSSFIKNNIKRCK
;
A
#
# COMPACT_ATOMS: atom_id res chain seq x y z
N MET A 1 5.98 35.90 -15.93
CA MET A 1 7.07 36.27 -15.01
C MET A 1 8.36 35.67 -15.53
N LYS A 2 9.43 36.48 -15.70
CA LYS A 2 10.76 35.95 -16.01
C LYS A 2 11.35 35.53 -14.66
N ILE A 3 11.48 34.23 -14.44
CA ILE A 3 12.01 33.68 -13.19
C ILE A 3 13.50 33.46 -13.37
N ASP A 4 14.31 34.12 -12.53
CA ASP A 4 15.74 33.87 -12.39
C ASP A 4 15.92 32.97 -11.16
N VAL A 5 15.93 31.66 -11.40
CA VAL A 5 15.90 30.63 -10.35
C VAL A 5 17.08 30.76 -9.39
N GLU A 6 18.23 31.22 -9.87
CA GLU A 6 19.44 31.35 -9.07
C GLU A 6 19.34 32.48 -8.06
N LYS A 7 18.70 33.60 -8.46
CA LYS A 7 18.44 34.75 -7.57
C LYS A 7 17.20 34.56 -6.69
N GLN A 8 16.24 33.76 -7.15
CA GLN A 8 14.94 33.59 -6.51
C GLN A 8 14.84 32.30 -5.69
N GLN A 9 15.94 31.56 -5.51
CA GLN A 9 15.96 30.42 -4.60
C GLN A 9 15.48 30.85 -3.20
N GLY A 10 14.63 30.04 -2.57
CA GLY A 10 14.05 30.37 -1.27
C GLY A 10 12.84 31.30 -1.32
N GLN A 11 12.50 31.85 -2.48
CA GLN A 11 11.31 32.67 -2.63
C GLN A 11 10.04 31.84 -2.48
N ILE A 12 9.12 32.35 -1.66
CA ILE A 12 7.77 31.82 -1.54
C ILE A 12 6.93 32.30 -2.72
N VAL A 13 6.25 31.36 -3.36
CA VAL A 13 5.39 31.58 -4.52
C VAL A 13 4.08 30.82 -4.39
N TRP A 14 3.09 31.21 -5.18
CA TRP A 14 1.99 30.31 -5.50
C TRP A 14 2.32 29.54 -6.77
N ALA A 15 1.99 28.26 -6.80
CA ALA A 15 2.18 27.45 -7.98
C ALA A 15 0.98 26.54 -8.24
N LYS A 16 0.85 26.12 -9.50
CA LYS A 16 -0.16 25.15 -9.95
C LYS A 16 0.50 24.00 -10.69
N ILE A 17 0.01 22.78 -10.48
CA ILE A 17 0.42 21.61 -11.28
C ILE A 17 -0.15 21.72 -12.70
N SER A 18 -1.33 22.33 -12.86
CA SER A 18 -1.96 22.57 -14.16
C SER A 18 -2.81 23.84 -14.14
N LYS A 19 -3.21 24.36 -15.32
CA LYS A 19 -4.08 25.55 -15.41
C LYS A 19 -5.40 25.40 -14.64
N LYS A 20 -5.93 24.18 -14.54
CA LYS A 20 -7.19 23.85 -13.84
C LYS A 20 -7.00 23.62 -12.33
N SER A 21 -5.76 23.50 -11.84
CA SER A 21 -5.46 23.22 -10.43
C SER A 21 -5.60 24.47 -9.55
N LYS A 22 -5.88 24.26 -8.26
CA LYS A 22 -5.84 25.35 -7.25
C LYS A 22 -4.41 25.82 -7.03
N LEU A 23 -4.26 27.10 -6.67
CA LEU A 23 -2.97 27.66 -6.23
C LEU A 23 -2.54 27.00 -4.92
N TRP A 24 -1.28 26.59 -4.86
CA TRP A 24 -0.66 25.97 -3.70
C TRP A 24 0.65 26.69 -3.34
N PRO A 25 0.95 26.90 -2.05
CA PRO A 25 2.15 27.61 -1.66
C PRO A 25 3.39 26.74 -1.84
N ALA A 26 4.46 27.30 -2.42
CA ALA A 26 5.68 26.57 -2.69
C ALA A 26 6.92 27.46 -2.52
N ILE A 27 8.08 26.83 -2.37
CA ILE A 27 9.39 27.48 -2.35
C ILE A 27 10.08 27.23 -3.70
N ILE A 28 10.66 28.26 -4.32
CA ILE A 28 11.54 28.08 -5.49
C ILE A 28 12.85 27.42 -5.04
N ILE A 29 13.25 26.35 -5.73
CA ILE A 29 14.51 25.63 -5.48
C ILE A 29 15.32 25.55 -6.78
N SER A 30 16.62 25.84 -6.72
CA SER A 30 17.49 25.64 -7.88
C SER A 30 17.91 24.18 -7.98
N ALA A 31 17.62 23.56 -9.13
CA ALA A 31 18.10 22.21 -9.44
C ALA A 31 19.64 22.15 -9.44
N LYS A 32 20.28 23.23 -9.90
CA LYS A 32 21.74 23.35 -10.01
C LYS A 32 22.38 23.58 -8.64
N LYS A 33 21.97 24.58 -7.86
CA LYS A 33 22.54 24.86 -6.52
C LYS A 33 22.33 23.69 -5.55
N MET A 34 21.20 22.97 -5.69
CA MET A 34 20.87 21.85 -4.79
C MET A 34 21.28 20.47 -5.32
N SER A 35 21.92 20.39 -6.49
CA SER A 35 22.29 19.12 -7.14
C SER A 35 21.13 18.11 -7.19
N LEU A 36 19.96 18.57 -7.67
CA LEU A 36 18.76 17.74 -7.75
C LEU A 36 18.91 16.69 -8.87
N VAL A 37 18.92 15.41 -8.51
CA VAL A 37 19.24 14.32 -9.46
C VAL A 37 18.14 14.04 -10.48
N TYR A 38 16.92 14.49 -10.23
CA TYR A 38 15.74 14.15 -11.05
C TYR A 38 15.35 15.26 -12.03
N PHE A 39 15.76 16.50 -11.79
CA PHE A 39 15.33 17.65 -12.59
C PHE A 39 16.50 18.22 -13.38
N GLU A 40 16.30 18.38 -14.68
CA GLU A 40 17.25 19.03 -15.57
C GLU A 40 17.03 20.55 -15.52
N ASP A 41 18.12 21.32 -15.57
CA ASP A 41 18.04 22.77 -15.75
C ASP A 41 17.56 23.08 -17.17
N GLN A 42 16.29 23.47 -17.31
CA GLN A 42 15.63 23.70 -18.61
C GLN A 42 15.04 25.11 -18.68
N PRO A 43 15.28 25.86 -19.77
CA PRO A 43 14.71 27.19 -19.95
C PRO A 43 13.18 27.19 -19.85
N GLY A 44 12.63 28.13 -19.08
CA GLY A 44 11.18 28.30 -18.94
C GLY A 44 10.51 27.31 -17.98
N LYS A 45 11.29 26.46 -17.30
CA LYS A 45 10.81 25.63 -16.20
C LYS A 45 11.56 25.93 -14.91
N THR A 46 10.87 25.82 -13.78
CA THR A 46 11.42 26.08 -12.46
C THR A 46 11.01 24.97 -11.50
N CYS A 47 11.95 24.53 -10.67
CA CYS A 47 11.67 23.56 -9.62
C CYS A 47 11.11 24.26 -8.38
N VAL A 48 10.07 23.65 -7.79
CA VAL A 48 9.43 24.14 -6.58
C VAL A 48 9.29 23.03 -5.55
N TRP A 49 9.37 23.40 -4.28
CA TRP A 49 9.04 22.56 -3.13
C TRP A 49 7.66 22.93 -2.59
N TRP A 50 6.71 22.00 -2.63
CA TRP A 50 5.34 22.20 -2.16
C TRP A 50 5.25 22.19 -0.64
N LEU A 51 4.84 23.32 -0.06
CA LEU A 51 4.65 23.46 1.37
C LEU A 51 3.41 22.68 1.83
N GLY A 52 3.48 22.06 3.01
CA GLY A 52 2.42 21.21 3.56
C GLY A 52 2.35 19.79 2.97
N ASN A 53 2.90 19.55 1.78
CA ASN A 53 2.95 18.23 1.15
C ASN A 53 4.36 17.62 1.08
N ASP A 54 5.40 18.39 1.42
CA ASP A 54 6.81 17.95 1.47
C ASP A 54 7.28 17.20 0.20
N THR A 55 6.91 17.73 -0.97
CA THR A 55 7.22 17.15 -2.29
C THR A 55 7.81 18.21 -3.22
N MET A 56 8.49 17.79 -4.29
CA MET A 56 9.07 18.69 -5.30
C MET A 56 8.50 18.44 -6.69
N SER A 57 8.43 19.47 -7.52
CA SER A 57 8.02 19.36 -8.92
C SER A 57 8.71 20.42 -9.78
N GLN A 58 8.94 20.11 -11.05
CA GLN A 58 9.38 21.07 -12.04
C GLN A 58 8.18 21.55 -12.86
N LEU A 59 7.94 22.86 -12.88
CA LEU A 59 6.77 23.47 -13.49
C LEU A 59 7.17 24.46 -14.57
N ARG A 60 6.28 24.69 -15.54
CA ARG A 60 6.43 25.83 -16.47
C ARG A 60 6.28 27.14 -15.70
N ASN A 61 7.07 28.14 -16.06
CA ASN A 61 7.10 29.44 -15.37
C ASN A 61 5.75 30.19 -15.41
N ASP A 62 4.86 29.88 -16.36
CA ASP A 62 3.51 30.45 -16.44
C ASP A 62 2.51 29.80 -15.44
N LEU A 63 2.93 28.77 -14.71
CA LEU A 63 2.17 28.16 -13.61
C LEU A 63 2.68 28.59 -12.24
N ILE A 64 3.63 29.52 -12.19
CA ILE A 64 4.21 30.07 -10.96
C ILE A 64 3.85 31.55 -10.90
N PHE A 65 3.33 31.95 -9.74
CA PHE A 65 2.76 33.27 -9.50
C PHE A 65 3.39 33.86 -8.24
N GLU A 66 3.58 35.17 -8.27
CA GLU A 66 4.08 35.91 -7.12
C GLU A 66 3.14 35.76 -5.91
N PHE A 67 3.71 35.52 -4.73
CA PHE A 67 2.94 35.18 -3.54
C PHE A 67 1.98 36.29 -3.10
N ILE A 68 2.42 37.55 -3.13
CA ILE A 68 1.60 38.69 -2.71
C ILE A 68 0.52 39.03 -3.73
N SER A 69 0.85 39.06 -5.01
CA SER A 69 -0.09 39.41 -6.08
C SER A 69 -1.30 38.47 -6.13
N GLU A 70 -1.11 37.18 -5.84
CA GLU A 70 -2.18 36.18 -5.82
C GLU A 70 -2.67 35.81 -4.41
N ILE A 71 -2.32 36.56 -3.36
CA ILE A 71 -2.57 36.15 -1.96
C ILE A 71 -4.05 35.86 -1.66
N LYS A 72 -4.97 36.68 -2.19
CA LYS A 72 -6.42 36.49 -1.99
C LYS A 72 -6.93 35.21 -2.66
N SER A 73 -6.53 34.98 -3.91
CA SER A 73 -6.87 33.80 -4.69
C SER A 73 -6.25 32.53 -4.10
N GLY A 74 -4.97 32.63 -3.71
CA GLY A 74 -4.19 31.57 -3.08
C GLY A 74 -4.69 31.14 -1.72
N MET A 75 -5.28 32.04 -0.93
CA MET A 75 -5.85 31.72 0.40
C MET A 75 -7.36 31.46 0.39
N ALA A 76 -8.02 31.48 -0.77
CA ALA A 76 -9.44 31.16 -0.88
C ALA A 76 -9.70 29.65 -0.68
N ASN A 77 -10.73 29.30 0.10
CA ASN A 77 -11.19 27.91 0.32
C ASN A 77 -10.06 26.94 0.73
N LEU A 78 -9.26 27.33 1.73
CA LEU A 78 -8.20 26.49 2.28
C LEU A 78 -8.80 25.35 3.13
N CYS A 79 -8.22 24.16 3.00
CA CYS A 79 -8.52 23.02 3.85
C CYS A 79 -7.33 22.03 3.84
N GLY A 80 -7.21 21.24 4.91
CA GLY A 80 -6.21 20.17 5.03
C GLY A 80 -4.77 20.65 4.82
N GLN A 81 -4.01 19.92 4.01
CA GLN A 81 -2.58 20.19 3.77
C GLN A 81 -2.30 21.55 3.11
N ARG A 82 -3.25 22.10 2.34
CA ARG A 82 -3.08 23.42 1.70
C ARG A 82 -3.06 24.53 2.75
N GLU A 83 -3.91 24.40 3.77
CA GLU A 83 -3.95 25.32 4.90
C GLU A 83 -2.64 25.27 5.70
N GLU A 84 -2.15 24.05 5.98
CA GLU A 84 -0.86 23.87 6.65
C GLU A 84 0.30 24.42 5.82
N GLY A 85 0.28 24.22 4.50
CA GLY A 85 1.26 24.80 3.59
C GLY A 85 1.28 26.33 3.65
N VAL A 86 0.12 26.97 3.79
CA VAL A 86 0.03 28.42 3.98
C VAL A 86 0.61 28.85 5.33
N LYS A 87 0.31 28.12 6.41
CA LYS A 87 0.91 28.38 7.73
C LYS A 87 2.43 28.25 7.70
N GLN A 88 2.97 27.28 6.98
CA GLN A 88 4.41 27.12 6.74
C GLN A 88 4.99 28.29 5.95
N ALA A 89 4.33 28.71 4.87
CA ALA A 89 4.74 29.87 4.09
C ALA A 89 4.85 31.14 4.95
N ILE A 90 3.84 31.39 5.79
CA ILE A 90 3.83 32.53 6.72
C ILE A 90 5.00 32.47 7.70
N LYS A 91 5.32 31.28 8.23
CA LYS A 91 6.48 31.07 9.13
C LYS A 91 7.81 31.34 8.42
N ILE A 92 7.96 30.88 7.18
CA ILE A 92 9.18 31.13 6.39
C ILE A 92 9.33 32.62 6.13
N LEU A 93 8.26 33.28 5.68
CA LEU A 93 8.24 34.73 5.44
C LEU A 93 8.56 35.51 6.72
N SER A 94 8.04 35.08 7.88
CA SER A 94 8.34 35.68 9.18
C SER A 94 9.82 35.66 9.49
N SER A 95 10.52 34.56 9.19
CA SER A 95 11.97 34.46 9.34
C SER A 95 12.73 35.29 8.29
N GLN A 96 12.28 35.28 7.02
CA GLN A 96 12.97 35.98 5.92
C GLN A 96 12.86 37.50 6.02
N PHE A 97 11.71 38.02 6.45
CA PHE A 97 11.41 39.45 6.54
C PHE A 97 11.38 39.97 7.98
N ASN A 98 11.86 39.16 8.93
CA ASN A 98 11.99 39.48 10.36
C ASN A 98 10.75 40.14 10.99
N PHE A 99 9.57 39.56 10.78
CA PHE A 99 8.33 40.02 11.42
C PHE A 99 7.78 38.97 12.39
N VAL A 100 7.08 39.42 13.43
CA VAL A 100 6.50 38.55 14.45
C VAL A 100 5.08 38.14 14.06
N ILE A 101 4.82 36.83 14.07
CA ILE A 101 3.46 36.30 13.92
C ILE A 101 2.75 36.38 15.28
N PRO A 102 1.52 36.93 15.35
CA PRO A 102 0.74 36.96 16.58
C PRO A 102 0.56 35.57 17.19
N LYS A 103 0.80 35.45 18.51
CA LYS A 103 0.64 34.19 19.26
C LYS A 103 -0.81 33.90 19.63
N HIS A 104 -1.61 34.95 19.80
CA HIS A 104 -3.02 34.87 20.16
C HIS A 104 -3.88 35.47 19.07
N PHE A 105 -4.97 34.77 18.76
CA PHE A 105 -5.94 35.11 17.74
C PHE A 105 -7.28 35.23 18.45
N ASP A 106 -7.99 36.33 18.22
CA ASP A 106 -9.37 36.43 18.69
C ASP A 106 -10.26 35.49 17.84
N GLY A 107 -11.44 35.13 18.34
CA GLY A 107 -12.33 34.20 17.63
C GLY A 107 -12.76 34.65 16.23
N LYS A 108 -12.41 35.87 15.79
CA LYS A 108 -12.74 36.44 14.48
C LYS A 108 -11.53 36.50 13.52
N CYS A 109 -10.30 36.52 14.02
CA CYS A 109 -9.08 36.68 13.23
C CYS A 109 -8.12 35.52 13.53
N ASN A 110 -7.92 34.61 12.57
CA ASN A 110 -6.90 33.57 12.64
C ASN A 110 -5.61 33.97 11.89
N GLN A 111 -4.56 33.15 11.97
CA GLN A 111 -3.26 33.41 11.33
C GLN A 111 -3.37 33.71 9.83
N ILE A 112 -4.31 33.08 9.13
CA ILE A 112 -4.51 33.24 7.69
C ILE A 112 -5.21 34.55 7.39
N THR A 113 -6.28 34.88 8.12
CA THR A 113 -6.98 36.17 7.95
C THR A 113 -6.09 37.35 8.32
N TRP A 114 -5.22 37.19 9.33
CA TRP A 114 -4.18 38.16 9.64
C TRP A 114 -3.18 38.33 8.49
N ALA A 115 -2.66 37.21 7.97
CA ALA A 115 -1.67 37.21 6.89
C ALA A 115 -2.21 37.82 5.59
N LEU A 116 -3.47 37.55 5.24
CA LEU A 116 -4.18 38.14 4.11
C LEU A 116 -4.14 39.67 4.11
N VAL A 117 -4.19 40.29 5.30
CA VAL A 117 -4.23 41.75 5.45
C VAL A 117 -2.82 42.33 5.63
N LYS A 118 -1.97 41.69 6.45
CA LYS A 118 -0.70 42.26 6.89
C LYS A 118 0.47 41.96 5.97
N LEU A 119 0.54 40.78 5.34
CA LEU A 119 1.68 40.42 4.49
C LEU A 119 1.87 41.37 3.29
N PRO A 120 0.81 41.82 2.58
CA PRO A 120 0.99 42.78 1.48
C PRO A 120 1.59 44.12 1.92
N ILE A 121 1.36 44.54 3.16
CA ILE A 121 1.91 45.78 3.73
C ILE A 121 3.38 45.57 4.08
N ILE A 122 3.66 44.54 4.89
CA ILE A 122 5.02 44.20 5.35
C ILE A 122 5.97 43.98 4.16
N MET A 123 5.54 43.21 3.16
CA MET A 123 6.36 42.91 1.99
C MET A 123 6.50 44.09 1.02
N LYS A 124 5.62 45.11 1.10
CA LYS A 124 5.78 46.35 0.33
C LYS A 124 6.83 47.27 0.95
N GLU A 125 6.92 47.30 2.28
CA GLU A 125 7.91 48.08 3.03
C GLU A 125 9.33 47.49 2.88
N ASN A 126 9.44 46.16 2.73
CA ASN A 126 10.73 45.45 2.63
C ASN A 126 11.20 45.16 1.18
N ARG A 127 10.68 45.84 0.14
CA ARG A 127 11.03 45.56 -1.27
C ARG A 127 12.49 45.84 -1.67
N ASN A 128 13.27 46.49 -0.80
CA ASN A 128 14.62 46.97 -1.10
C ASN A 128 15.75 46.04 -0.58
N GLN A 129 15.43 44.84 -0.08
CA GLN A 129 16.45 43.86 0.31
C GLN A 129 16.88 43.05 -0.91
N ASP A 130 18.05 43.35 -1.47
CA ASP A 130 18.79 42.50 -2.42
C ASP A 130 19.47 41.30 -1.72
N GLU A 131 18.88 40.80 -0.62
CA GLU A 131 19.42 39.69 0.15
C GLU A 131 18.94 38.35 -0.42
N GLU A 132 19.84 37.38 -0.55
CA GLU A 132 19.47 36.01 -0.95
C GLU A 132 18.48 35.41 0.04
N LEU A 133 17.32 34.99 -0.44
CA LEU A 133 16.30 34.37 0.40
C LEU A 133 16.75 32.97 0.84
N ILE A 134 16.96 32.80 2.15
CA ILE A 134 17.41 31.53 2.71
C ILE A 134 16.23 30.57 2.89
N ILE A 135 16.43 29.31 2.50
CA ILE A 135 15.51 28.21 2.79
C ILE A 135 15.80 27.72 4.21
N PRO A 136 14.83 27.72 5.14
CA PRO A 136 15.11 27.30 6.51
C PRO A 136 15.61 25.85 6.58
N GLU A 137 16.51 25.60 7.54
CA GLU A 137 17.30 24.36 7.63
C GLU A 137 16.44 23.09 7.70
N ASN A 138 15.28 23.17 8.36
CA ASN A 138 14.33 22.06 8.44
C ASN A 138 13.75 21.68 7.07
N PHE A 139 13.48 22.65 6.19
CA PHE A 139 13.04 22.39 4.82
C PHE A 139 14.20 21.93 3.94
N LEU A 140 15.38 22.51 4.12
CA LEU A 140 16.58 22.11 3.38
C LEU A 140 16.92 20.62 3.65
N LYS A 141 16.86 20.18 4.91
CA LYS A 141 17.00 18.76 5.28
C LYS A 141 15.96 17.87 4.60
N LYS A 142 14.69 18.27 4.58
CA LYS A 142 13.62 17.52 3.89
C LYS A 142 13.87 17.41 2.38
N ILE A 143 14.24 18.52 1.74
CA ILE A 143 14.54 18.57 0.31
C ILE A 143 15.71 17.62 0.00
N MET A 144 16.80 17.70 0.76
CA MET A 144 17.98 16.83 0.58
C MET A 144 17.67 15.36 0.84
N MET A 145 16.89 15.03 1.88
CA MET A 145 16.46 13.65 2.13
C MET A 145 15.63 13.10 0.95
N THR A 146 14.68 13.89 0.43
CA THR A 146 13.88 13.49 -0.73
C THR A 146 14.75 13.33 -1.98
N ASN A 147 15.70 14.23 -2.23
CA ASN A 147 16.65 14.14 -3.35
C ASN A 147 17.56 12.90 -3.22
N ASN A 148 18.07 12.60 -2.03
CA ASN A 148 18.91 11.43 -1.78
C ASN A 148 18.12 10.13 -1.93
N ASN A 149 16.86 10.10 -1.52
CA ASN A 149 15.99 8.94 -1.75
C ASN A 149 15.74 8.73 -3.25
N MET A 150 15.54 9.81 -4.01
CA MET A 150 15.44 9.75 -5.47
C MET A 150 16.75 9.25 -6.09
N LYS A 151 17.90 9.76 -5.64
CA LYS A 151 19.24 9.35 -6.08
C LYS A 151 19.47 7.86 -5.85
N ARG A 152 19.22 7.36 -4.64
CA ARG A 152 19.28 5.91 -4.34
C ARG A 152 18.35 5.11 -5.24
N THR A 153 17.13 5.60 -5.49
CA THR A 153 16.20 4.92 -6.41
C THR A 153 16.70 4.88 -7.85
N ILE A 154 17.40 5.93 -8.31
CA ILE A 154 18.01 6.01 -9.64
C ILE A 154 19.24 5.09 -9.71
N GLU A 155 20.13 5.15 -8.72
CA GLU A 155 21.31 4.29 -8.61
C GLU A 155 20.93 2.81 -8.48
N GLU A 156 19.86 2.48 -7.76
CA GLU A 156 19.32 1.12 -7.70
C GLU A 156 18.78 0.66 -9.06
N LYS A 157 18.14 1.56 -9.83
CA LYS A 157 17.72 1.27 -11.21
C LYS A 157 18.90 1.15 -12.18
N GLU A 158 19.97 1.90 -11.98
CA GLU A 158 21.20 1.81 -12.78
C GLU A 158 22.00 0.55 -12.44
N LYS A 159 22.12 0.19 -11.16
CA LYS A 159 22.68 -1.10 -10.75
C LYS A 159 21.84 -2.28 -11.22
N GLU A 160 20.52 -2.14 -11.32
CA GLU A 160 19.65 -3.13 -11.96
C GLU A 160 19.84 -3.21 -13.49
N LYS A 161 20.39 -2.16 -14.13
CA LYS A 161 20.80 -2.18 -15.55
C LYS A 161 22.22 -2.73 -15.73
N ASP A 162 23.14 -2.48 -14.79
CA ASP A 162 24.52 -2.96 -14.84
C ASP A 162 24.65 -4.46 -14.47
N ILE A 163 23.62 -5.06 -13.86
CA ILE A 163 23.44 -6.52 -13.81
C ILE A 163 22.69 -6.96 -15.08
N GLU A 164 23.16 -6.52 -16.26
CA GLU A 164 22.85 -7.20 -17.51
C GLU A 164 23.76 -8.42 -17.63
N ASN A 165 23.16 -9.58 -17.35
CA ASN A 165 23.70 -10.87 -17.75
C ASN A 165 23.96 -10.83 -19.28
N PRO A 166 25.07 -11.38 -19.81
CA PRO A 166 25.49 -11.21 -21.20
C PRO A 166 24.61 -12.06 -22.12
N ARG A 167 23.42 -11.59 -22.50
CA ARG A 167 22.56 -12.21 -23.53
C ARG A 167 21.68 -11.16 -24.21
N GLY A 168 22.20 -10.59 -25.30
CA GLY A 168 21.50 -9.97 -26.44
C GLY A 168 20.38 -8.94 -26.14
N GLU A 169 20.39 -7.79 -26.81
CA GLU A 169 19.30 -6.80 -26.73
C GLU A 169 17.93 -7.45 -26.94
N LYS A 170 17.11 -7.49 -25.87
CA LYS A 170 15.76 -8.04 -25.93
C LYS A 170 14.83 -7.02 -26.58
N ARG A 171 14.20 -7.39 -27.69
CA ARG A 171 13.25 -6.54 -28.43
C ARG A 171 12.04 -6.15 -27.57
N LYS A 172 11.78 -4.84 -27.48
CA LYS A 172 10.60 -4.26 -26.83
C LYS A 172 9.46 -4.11 -27.84
N LEU A 173 8.24 -4.45 -27.43
CA LEU A 173 7.05 -4.47 -28.30
C LEU A 173 6.48 -3.06 -28.52
N ASP A 174 6.14 -2.74 -29.76
CA ASP A 174 5.37 -1.54 -30.13
C ASP A 174 3.86 -1.76 -29.93
N VAL A 175 3.15 -0.70 -29.55
CA VAL A 175 1.69 -0.68 -29.36
C VAL A 175 0.93 -1.22 -30.58
N SER A 176 1.40 -0.91 -31.79
CA SER A 176 0.80 -1.33 -33.07
C SER A 176 0.88 -2.85 -33.31
N GLU A 177 1.79 -3.55 -32.64
CA GLU A 177 2.04 -4.99 -32.83
C GLU A 177 1.27 -5.87 -31.83
N ILE A 178 0.62 -5.28 -30.82
CA ILE A 178 -0.12 -6.00 -29.77
C ILE A 178 -1.20 -6.93 -30.36
N SER A 179 -1.89 -6.50 -31.42
CA SER A 179 -2.93 -7.30 -32.07
C SER A 179 -2.37 -8.51 -32.84
N LYS A 180 -1.10 -8.45 -33.26
CA LYS A 180 -0.40 -9.49 -34.01
C LYS A 180 0.30 -10.50 -33.09
N MET A 181 0.82 -10.03 -31.96
CA MET A 181 1.61 -10.83 -30.99
C MET A 181 0.75 -11.36 -29.84
N LYS A 182 -0.26 -12.18 -30.16
CA LYS A 182 -1.22 -12.72 -29.19
C LYS A 182 -0.51 -13.63 -28.18
N ASN A 183 -0.14 -13.06 -27.03
CA ASN A 183 0.47 -13.71 -25.86
C ASN A 183 2.00 -13.98 -25.90
N GLN A 184 2.75 -13.34 -26.81
CA GLN A 184 4.22 -13.52 -26.92
C GLN A 184 5.01 -12.34 -26.32
N TYR A 185 4.45 -11.65 -25.32
CA TYR A 185 5.15 -10.57 -24.65
C TYR A 185 4.73 -10.44 -23.19
N CYS A 186 5.66 -9.97 -22.36
CA CYS A 186 5.38 -9.66 -20.97
C CYS A 186 4.57 -8.37 -20.88
N MET A 187 3.38 -8.41 -20.29
CA MET A 187 2.51 -7.23 -20.15
C MET A 187 3.13 -6.12 -19.30
N ALA A 188 4.08 -6.46 -18.41
CA ALA A 188 4.69 -5.51 -17.50
C ALA A 188 5.87 -4.76 -18.13
N CYS A 189 6.89 -5.46 -18.61
CA CYS A 189 8.07 -4.85 -19.23
C CYS A 189 7.95 -4.64 -20.74
N ARG A 190 6.93 -5.22 -21.39
CA ARG A 190 6.66 -5.15 -22.84
C ARG A 190 7.74 -5.83 -23.69
N ILE A 191 8.56 -6.68 -23.09
CA ILE A 191 9.59 -7.45 -23.79
C ILE A 191 8.91 -8.66 -24.45
N VAL A 192 9.23 -8.89 -25.73
CA VAL A 192 8.78 -10.05 -26.50
C VAL A 192 9.49 -11.30 -25.98
N SER A 193 8.73 -12.37 -25.75
CA SER A 193 9.24 -13.67 -25.31
C SER A 193 8.26 -14.76 -25.71
N ASP A 194 8.79 -15.82 -26.32
CA ASP A 194 8.01 -17.01 -26.69
C ASP A 194 7.79 -17.97 -25.51
N LYS A 195 8.47 -17.76 -24.39
CA LYS A 195 8.44 -18.62 -23.19
C LYS A 195 7.78 -17.90 -22.03
N LEU A 196 6.48 -17.63 -22.15
CA LEU A 196 5.71 -16.97 -21.09
C LEU A 196 4.60 -17.89 -20.58
N GLU A 197 4.77 -18.40 -19.36
CA GLU A 197 3.81 -19.29 -18.72
C GLU A 197 3.03 -18.61 -17.59
N ILE A 198 3.65 -17.60 -16.95
CA ILE A 198 3.07 -16.91 -15.81
C ILE A 198 1.97 -15.97 -16.29
N LYS A 199 0.72 -16.29 -15.92
CA LYS A 199 -0.44 -15.46 -16.23
C LYS A 199 -0.41 -14.16 -15.42
N HIS A 200 -0.62 -13.03 -16.08
CA HIS A 200 -0.85 -11.77 -15.37
C HIS A 200 -2.08 -11.93 -14.44
N PRO A 201 -2.01 -11.57 -13.14
CA PRO A 201 -3.08 -11.88 -12.20
C PRO A 201 -4.43 -11.22 -12.55
N ILE A 202 -4.41 -9.95 -12.99
CA ILE A 202 -5.63 -9.15 -13.23
C ILE A 202 -6.13 -9.20 -14.67
N PHE A 203 -5.23 -9.11 -15.65
CA PHE A 203 -5.56 -9.00 -17.07
C PHE A 203 -5.24 -10.29 -17.83
N LYS A 204 -5.93 -10.53 -18.95
CA LYS A 204 -5.59 -11.62 -19.87
C LYS A 204 -4.28 -11.29 -20.59
N GLY A 205 -3.28 -12.11 -20.32
CA GLY A 205 -1.91 -12.02 -20.84
C GLY A 205 -0.93 -12.57 -19.82
N TYR A 206 0.36 -12.31 -20.02
CA TYR A 206 1.44 -13.00 -19.32
C TYR A 206 2.51 -12.05 -18.76
N LEU A 207 3.32 -12.57 -17.84
CA LEU A 207 4.47 -11.91 -17.22
C LEU A 207 5.71 -12.78 -17.44
N CYS A 208 6.88 -12.14 -17.59
CA CYS A 208 8.16 -12.83 -17.44
C CYS A 208 8.45 -13.07 -15.95
N ASP A 209 9.36 -14.01 -15.67
CA ASP A 209 9.75 -14.39 -14.30
C ASP A 209 10.26 -13.21 -13.48
N ASP A 210 11.03 -12.31 -14.10
CA ASP A 210 11.55 -11.11 -13.44
C ASP A 210 10.41 -10.18 -13.00
N CYS A 211 9.47 -9.87 -13.92
CA CYS A 211 8.34 -9.00 -13.61
C CYS A 211 7.38 -9.64 -12.61
N PHE A 212 7.20 -10.95 -12.64
CA PHE A 212 6.42 -11.66 -11.65
C PHE A 212 7.09 -11.59 -10.28
N THR A 213 8.37 -11.93 -10.19
CA THR A 213 9.12 -11.98 -8.94
C THR A 213 9.25 -10.60 -8.29
N LYS A 214 9.57 -9.57 -9.07
CA LYS A 214 9.65 -8.18 -8.58
C LYS A 214 8.26 -7.57 -8.29
N GLY A 215 7.23 -8.02 -9.01
CA GLY A 215 5.91 -7.39 -9.02
C GLY A 215 4.85 -8.01 -8.10
N LYS A 216 5.04 -9.25 -7.66
CA LYS A 216 4.06 -9.99 -6.84
C LYS A 216 3.76 -9.35 -5.47
N ASP A 217 4.68 -8.57 -4.91
CA ASP A 217 4.43 -7.79 -3.68
C ASP A 217 3.65 -6.51 -3.97
N ILE A 218 3.85 -5.93 -5.15
CA ILE A 218 3.30 -4.63 -5.51
C ILE A 218 1.80 -4.71 -5.76
N ILE A 219 1.34 -5.83 -6.34
CA ILE A 219 -0.09 -6.06 -6.60
C ILE A 219 -0.95 -6.23 -5.33
N VAL A 220 -0.33 -6.59 -4.20
CA VAL A 220 -1.00 -6.76 -2.90
C VAL A 220 -0.73 -5.61 -1.94
N SER A 221 0.32 -4.81 -2.18
CA SER A 221 0.65 -3.64 -1.37
C SER A 221 -0.38 -2.52 -1.52
N ILE A 222 -0.84 -1.98 -0.40
CA ILE A 222 -1.76 -0.84 -0.30
C ILE A 222 -1.04 0.36 0.33
N ALA A 223 -1.15 1.52 -0.30
CA ALA A 223 -0.63 2.79 0.18
C ALA A 223 -1.57 3.45 1.20
N LYS A 224 -1.15 4.57 1.79
CA LYS A 224 -1.90 5.27 2.84
C LYS A 224 -3.27 5.79 2.39
N ASP A 225 -3.47 5.97 1.09
CA ASP A 225 -4.71 6.42 0.47
C ASP A 225 -5.68 5.27 0.16
N ASN A 226 -5.40 4.06 0.65
CA ASN A 226 -6.17 2.83 0.41
C ASN A 226 -6.19 2.37 -1.05
N ALA A 227 -5.30 2.89 -1.89
CA ALA A 227 -5.06 2.39 -3.23
C ALA A 227 -3.81 1.50 -3.27
N ASN A 228 -3.66 0.70 -4.31
CA ASN A 228 -2.47 -0.08 -4.58
C ASN A 228 -1.25 0.85 -4.66
N ASP A 229 -0.20 0.48 -3.94
CA ASP A 229 1.06 1.24 -3.86
C ASP A 229 1.88 1.22 -5.17
N GLY A 230 1.38 0.52 -6.19
CA GLY A 230 1.97 0.52 -7.52
C GLY A 230 0.95 0.21 -8.60
N CYS A 231 1.41 0.26 -9.83
CA CYS A 231 0.57 0.01 -10.99
C CYS A 231 0.21 -1.48 -11.08
N CYS A 232 -1.08 -1.79 -11.15
CA CYS A 232 -1.57 -3.17 -11.26
C CYS A 232 -1.40 -3.81 -12.65
N LEU A 233 -0.83 -3.10 -13.63
CA LEU A 233 -0.48 -3.63 -14.97
C LEU A 233 1.00 -4.01 -15.05
N CYS A 234 1.90 -3.08 -14.75
CA CYS A 234 3.33 -3.34 -14.82
C CYS A 234 3.91 -3.87 -13.52
N LEU A 235 3.11 -3.90 -12.45
CA LEU A 235 3.52 -4.36 -11.13
C LEU A 235 4.77 -3.63 -10.65
N THR A 236 4.86 -2.33 -10.94
CA THR A 236 5.96 -1.47 -10.47
C THR A 236 5.41 -0.28 -9.69
N ARG A 237 6.19 0.19 -8.71
CA ARG A 237 5.94 1.47 -8.05
C ARG A 237 6.32 2.60 -8.99
N LYS A 238 5.41 3.53 -9.20
CA LYS A 238 5.60 4.71 -10.05
C LYS A 238 5.19 5.94 -9.25
N TYR A 239 5.87 7.06 -9.49
CA TYR A 239 5.62 8.30 -8.75
C TYR A 239 4.22 8.87 -9.01
N THR A 240 3.67 8.61 -10.19
CA THR A 240 2.33 9.06 -10.57
C THR A 240 1.46 7.87 -10.90
N LEU A 241 0.35 7.77 -10.16
CA LEU A 241 -0.65 6.74 -10.34
C LEU A 241 -2.03 7.40 -10.51
N VAL A 242 -2.81 6.85 -11.43
CA VAL A 242 -4.23 7.12 -11.62
C VAL A 242 -5.01 6.09 -10.82
N LEU A 243 -5.85 6.58 -9.91
CA LEU A 243 -6.61 5.76 -8.97
C LEU A 243 -8.00 5.45 -9.52
N CYS A 244 -8.49 4.24 -9.27
CA CYS A 244 -9.88 3.89 -9.51
C CYS A 244 -10.78 4.56 -8.46
N GLY A 245 -11.90 5.16 -8.87
CA GLY A 245 -12.87 5.72 -7.92
C GLY A 245 -13.70 4.70 -7.15
N PHE A 246 -13.59 3.40 -7.48
CA PHE A 246 -14.51 2.35 -7.01
C PHE A 246 -13.80 1.11 -6.44
N CYS A 247 -12.48 1.01 -6.53
CA CYS A 247 -11.71 -0.09 -5.96
C CYS A 247 -10.30 0.37 -5.60
N ILE A 248 -9.53 -0.52 -5.00
CA ILE A 248 -8.17 -0.22 -4.57
C ILE A 248 -7.15 -0.10 -5.71
N ARG A 249 -7.50 -0.37 -6.98
CA ARG A 249 -6.50 -0.49 -8.05
C ARG A 249 -5.97 0.86 -8.52
N ALA A 250 -4.67 0.89 -8.80
CA ALA A 250 -3.94 2.03 -9.32
C ALA A 250 -3.19 1.68 -10.62
N TYR A 251 -3.00 2.68 -11.49
CA TYR A 251 -2.40 2.52 -12.83
C TYR A 251 -1.41 3.64 -13.10
N CYS A 252 -0.22 3.35 -13.63
CA CYS A 252 0.69 4.43 -14.03
C CYS A 252 0.35 5.00 -15.40
N ASN A 253 0.70 6.27 -15.61
CA ASN A 253 0.47 6.97 -16.88
C ASN A 253 1.07 6.22 -18.07
N GLU A 254 2.32 5.74 -17.95
CA GLU A 254 3.01 4.99 -19.00
C GLU A 254 2.22 3.76 -19.48
N CYS A 255 1.55 3.05 -18.57
CA CYS A 255 0.75 1.88 -18.92
C CYS A 255 -0.60 2.28 -19.53
N LEU A 256 -1.22 3.33 -19.02
CA LEU A 256 -2.46 3.84 -19.60
C LEU A 256 -2.22 4.37 -21.02
N GLU A 257 -1.15 5.12 -21.25
CA GLU A 257 -0.79 5.63 -22.59
C GLU A 257 -0.49 4.49 -23.58
N PHE A 258 0.15 3.42 -23.12
CA PHE A 258 0.51 2.29 -23.98
C PHE A 258 -0.68 1.40 -24.34
N TYR A 259 -1.55 1.12 -23.37
CA TYR A 259 -2.62 0.15 -23.53
C TYR A 259 -3.99 0.76 -23.88
N CYS A 260 -4.17 2.06 -23.66
CA CYS A 260 -5.35 2.79 -24.12
C CYS A 260 -5.11 3.37 -25.52
N GLU A 261 -6.20 3.69 -26.22
CA GLU A 261 -6.13 4.38 -27.51
C GLU A 261 -5.65 5.83 -27.37
N SER A 262 -5.42 6.51 -28.50
CA SER A 262 -5.04 7.92 -28.52
C SER A 262 -6.01 8.77 -27.68
N LYS A 263 -5.47 9.61 -26.79
CA LYS A 263 -6.21 10.43 -25.80
C LYS A 263 -6.94 9.64 -24.71
N GLY A 264 -6.66 8.34 -24.55
CA GLY A 264 -7.27 7.50 -23.51
C GLY A 264 -6.94 7.99 -22.10
N LEU A 265 -5.66 8.30 -21.83
CA LEU A 265 -5.24 8.86 -20.54
C LEU A 265 -5.92 10.21 -20.25
N GLU A 266 -5.98 11.12 -21.22
CA GLU A 266 -6.63 12.42 -21.06
C GLU A 266 -8.09 12.27 -20.63
N LYS A 267 -8.84 11.40 -21.32
CA LYS A 267 -10.24 11.09 -20.96
C LYS A 267 -10.38 10.52 -19.55
N ILE A 268 -9.48 9.62 -19.17
CA ILE A 268 -9.46 9.04 -17.82
C ILE A 268 -9.20 10.11 -16.77
N LEU A 269 -8.27 11.02 -17.01
CA LEU A 269 -7.93 12.11 -16.08
C LEU A 269 -9.04 13.16 -15.95
N GLU A 270 -9.89 13.31 -16.96
CA GLU A 270 -11.06 14.20 -16.92
C GLU A 270 -12.28 13.57 -16.23
N ASP A 271 -12.34 12.24 -16.15
CA ASP A 271 -13.43 11.50 -15.48
C ASP A 271 -13.18 11.38 -13.97
N LYS A 272 -13.89 12.23 -13.20
CA LYS A 272 -13.85 12.22 -11.72
C LYS A 272 -14.47 10.95 -11.10
N THR A 273 -15.19 10.16 -11.88
CA THR A 273 -15.87 8.93 -11.48
C THR A 273 -15.33 7.74 -12.25
N TRP A 274 -14.04 7.79 -12.62
CA TRP A 274 -13.47 6.74 -13.45
C TRP A 274 -13.49 5.37 -12.76
N LYS A 275 -14.12 4.41 -13.43
CA LYS A 275 -14.08 2.99 -13.10
C LYS A 275 -12.97 2.33 -13.89
N CYS A 276 -12.04 1.70 -13.19
CA CYS A 276 -10.93 1.04 -13.87
C CYS A 276 -11.36 -0.18 -14.68
N PHE A 277 -10.48 -0.61 -15.59
CA PHE A 277 -10.70 -1.76 -16.47
C PHE A 277 -11.03 -3.05 -15.71
N ALA A 278 -10.47 -3.25 -14.52
CA ALA A 278 -10.78 -4.43 -13.70
C ALA A 278 -12.19 -4.38 -13.06
N CYS A 279 -12.76 -3.19 -12.82
CA CYS A 279 -14.10 -3.01 -12.27
C CYS A 279 -15.20 -3.13 -13.33
N LEU A 280 -14.90 -2.79 -14.59
CA LEU A 280 -15.86 -2.80 -15.69
C LEU A 280 -16.09 -4.21 -16.27
N TYR A 281 -16.06 -5.25 -15.43
CA TYR A 281 -16.13 -6.66 -15.85
C TYR A 281 -17.45 -7.01 -16.57
N THR A 282 -18.51 -6.25 -16.32
CA THR A 282 -19.85 -6.40 -16.91
C THR A 282 -20.40 -5.05 -17.34
N THR A 283 -20.15 -4.68 -18.60
CA THR A 283 -21.10 -4.04 -19.55
C THR A 283 -20.30 -3.47 -20.72
N THR A 284 -20.57 -3.99 -21.92
CA THR A 284 -20.55 -3.20 -23.17
C THR A 284 -19.35 -2.28 -23.41
N LEU A 285 -18.14 -2.84 -23.46
CA LEU A 285 -17.05 -2.32 -24.29
C LEU A 285 -16.58 -3.45 -25.22
N LYS A 286 -17.51 -3.90 -26.08
CA LYS A 286 -17.08 -4.38 -27.40
C LYS A 286 -16.61 -3.13 -28.13
N THR A 287 -15.38 -3.19 -28.61
CA THR A 287 -14.58 -2.18 -29.32
C THR A 287 -13.68 -1.32 -28.42
N THR A 288 -12.43 -1.17 -28.88
CA THR A 288 -11.36 -0.18 -28.55
C THR A 288 -10.24 -0.47 -27.54
N ASN A 289 -10.45 -1.07 -26.36
CA ASN A 289 -9.35 -1.19 -25.37
C ASN A 289 -8.56 -2.51 -25.43
N LYS A 290 -7.21 -2.43 -25.44
CA LYS A 290 -6.30 -3.59 -25.50
C LYS A 290 -6.17 -4.35 -24.18
N LEU A 291 -6.75 -3.83 -23.09
CA LEU A 291 -6.77 -4.47 -21.77
C LEU A 291 -8.05 -5.25 -21.58
N ILE A 292 -7.91 -6.57 -21.48
CA ILE A 292 -9.03 -7.46 -21.18
C ILE A 292 -8.91 -7.93 -19.73
N PRO A 293 -9.76 -7.47 -18.80
CA PRO A 293 -9.74 -7.96 -17.42
C PRO A 293 -10.13 -9.45 -17.39
N ARG A 294 -9.56 -10.20 -16.44
CA ARG A 294 -10.05 -11.54 -16.10
C ARG A 294 -11.35 -11.41 -15.30
N LYS A 295 -12.12 -12.50 -15.19
CA LYS A 295 -13.29 -12.52 -14.30
C LYS A 295 -12.84 -12.24 -12.86
N PRO A 296 -13.63 -11.57 -12.01
CA PRO A 296 -13.26 -11.30 -10.63
C PRO A 296 -12.76 -12.55 -9.87
N SER A 297 -13.43 -13.69 -10.01
CA SER A 297 -12.98 -14.97 -9.44
C SER A 297 -11.61 -15.42 -9.94
N ASP A 298 -11.34 -15.30 -11.24
CA ASP A 298 -10.01 -15.59 -11.81
C ASP A 298 -8.94 -14.60 -11.31
N GLN A 299 -9.28 -13.32 -11.16
CA GLN A 299 -8.36 -12.31 -10.62
C GLN A 299 -7.97 -12.66 -9.18
N LEU A 300 -8.97 -12.94 -8.34
CA LEU A 300 -8.76 -13.35 -6.95
C LEU A 300 -7.93 -14.63 -6.87
N ARG A 301 -8.32 -15.68 -7.61
CA ARG A 301 -7.56 -16.94 -7.69
C ARG A 301 -6.11 -16.73 -8.11
N ASN A 302 -5.83 -15.87 -9.08
CA ASN A 302 -4.46 -15.64 -9.51
C ASN A 302 -3.65 -14.82 -8.49
N ILE A 303 -4.29 -13.89 -7.78
CA ILE A 303 -3.68 -13.17 -6.65
C ILE A 303 -3.37 -14.16 -5.50
N TYR A 304 -4.27 -15.11 -5.22
CA TYR A 304 -4.02 -16.17 -4.23
C TYR A 304 -2.82 -17.06 -4.60
N ASN A 305 -2.63 -17.31 -5.89
CA ASN A 305 -1.51 -18.12 -6.37
C ASN A 305 -0.16 -17.37 -6.44
N LEU A 306 -0.07 -16.11 -5.99
CA LEU A 306 1.21 -15.39 -5.95
C LEU A 306 2.20 -16.01 -4.95
N TYR A 307 1.66 -16.54 -3.85
CA TYR A 307 2.40 -17.24 -2.82
C TYR A 307 1.66 -18.53 -2.46
N PRO A 308 1.75 -19.56 -3.32
CA PRO A 308 1.00 -20.79 -3.13
C PRO A 308 1.53 -21.54 -1.90
N ALA A 309 0.60 -22.18 -1.19
CA ALA A 309 0.88 -23.23 -0.23
C ALA A 309 1.67 -24.40 -0.84
N SER A 310 2.30 -25.23 -0.02
CA SER A 310 3.10 -26.38 -0.48
C SER A 310 2.22 -27.39 -1.25
N THR A 311 2.83 -28.01 -2.27
CA THR A 311 2.22 -29.13 -3.01
C THR A 311 2.67 -30.50 -2.50
N GLU A 312 3.74 -30.54 -1.72
CA GLU A 312 4.31 -31.78 -1.17
C GLU A 312 3.91 -31.96 0.29
N ASN A 313 3.65 -33.22 0.66
CA ASN A 313 3.22 -33.62 1.98
C ASN A 313 4.37 -34.37 2.70
N ASN A 314 5.50 -33.68 2.90
CA ASN A 314 6.70 -34.28 3.52
C ASN A 314 6.70 -34.19 5.06
N CYS A 315 5.53 -34.03 5.69
CA CYS A 315 5.46 -33.86 7.14
C CYS A 315 5.51 -35.21 7.88
N ILE A 316 6.39 -35.28 8.88
CA ILE A 316 6.38 -36.36 9.87
C ILE A 316 5.16 -36.12 10.75
N LYS A 317 4.11 -36.93 10.57
CA LYS A 317 2.92 -36.81 11.41
C LYS A 317 3.20 -37.31 12.81
N GLU A 318 3.12 -36.42 13.78
CA GLU A 318 3.25 -36.75 15.19
C GLU A 318 1.93 -37.29 15.75
N GLN A 319 2.00 -38.28 16.64
CA GLN A 319 0.83 -38.83 17.31
C GLN A 319 0.48 -37.92 18.51
N ILE A 320 -0.43 -36.96 18.28
CA ILE A 320 -0.79 -35.92 19.23
C ILE A 320 -2.15 -36.24 19.87
N GLN A 321 -2.22 -36.09 21.20
CA GLN A 321 -3.44 -36.31 21.99
C GLN A 321 -4.25 -35.02 22.17
N GLU A 322 -3.57 -33.89 22.39
CA GLU A 322 -4.20 -32.59 22.67
C GLU A 322 -3.35 -31.46 22.11
N ILE A 323 -4.00 -30.38 21.65
CA ILE A 323 -3.33 -29.15 21.20
C ILE A 323 -3.36 -28.11 22.31
N HIS A 324 -2.19 -27.64 22.73
CA HIS A 324 -2.07 -26.53 23.67
C HIS A 324 -1.75 -25.25 22.91
N VAL A 325 -2.68 -24.31 22.94
CA VAL A 325 -2.60 -23.10 22.12
C VAL A 325 -2.39 -21.87 22.97
N LEU A 326 -1.33 -21.13 22.70
CA LEU A 326 -1.11 -19.78 23.19
C LEU A 326 -1.62 -18.80 22.12
N ASN A 327 -2.85 -18.30 22.28
CA ASN A 327 -3.49 -17.37 21.35
C ASN A 327 -3.33 -15.92 21.80
N LEU A 328 -2.52 -15.17 21.07
CA LEU A 328 -2.17 -13.80 21.44
C LEU A 328 -3.27 -12.81 21.03
N LYS A 329 -3.82 -12.09 22.01
CA LYS A 329 -4.81 -11.02 21.82
C LYS A 329 -6.08 -11.47 21.05
N ASP A 330 -6.60 -12.65 21.36
CA ASP A 330 -7.84 -13.19 20.77
C ASP A 330 -9.10 -12.55 21.37
N ILE A 331 -9.33 -11.26 21.08
CA ILE A 331 -10.47 -10.50 21.61
C ILE A 331 -11.83 -11.10 21.16
N GLN A 332 -11.87 -11.73 19.99
CA GLN A 332 -13.10 -12.26 19.39
C GLN A 332 -13.36 -13.74 19.72
N ASN A 333 -12.46 -14.36 20.49
CA ASN A 333 -12.49 -15.78 20.84
C ASN A 333 -12.53 -16.70 19.60
N ASN A 334 -11.83 -16.34 18.53
CA ASN A 334 -11.89 -17.04 17.23
C ASN A 334 -11.14 -18.37 17.27
N VAL A 335 -10.00 -18.46 17.96
CA VAL A 335 -9.19 -19.68 18.00
C VAL A 335 -9.94 -20.79 18.75
N PRO A 336 -10.49 -20.58 19.96
CA PRO A 336 -11.27 -21.61 20.64
C PRO A 336 -12.55 -21.98 19.88
N LYS A 337 -13.22 -21.01 19.24
CA LYS A 337 -14.39 -21.30 18.38
C LYS A 337 -14.03 -22.16 17.16
N ALA A 338 -12.87 -21.94 16.56
CA ALA A 338 -12.42 -22.74 15.41
C ALA A 338 -12.02 -24.16 15.84
N LEU A 339 -11.30 -24.32 16.95
CA LEU A 339 -10.92 -25.63 17.49
C LEU A 339 -12.14 -26.47 17.91
N LYS A 340 -13.13 -25.85 18.57
CA LYS A 340 -14.41 -26.52 18.89
C LYS A 340 -15.11 -27.04 17.63
N ASN A 341 -15.11 -26.25 16.56
CA ASN A 341 -15.71 -26.65 15.28
C ASN A 341 -14.95 -27.77 14.58
N LEU A 342 -13.64 -27.90 14.82
CA LEU A 342 -12.79 -28.92 14.20
C LEU A 342 -12.79 -30.25 14.98
N ASP A 343 -13.46 -30.30 16.13
CA ASP A 343 -13.64 -31.49 16.96
C ASP A 343 -12.32 -32.23 17.23
N PHE A 344 -11.37 -31.48 17.83
CA PHE A 344 -10.07 -32.02 18.26
C PHE A 344 -9.75 -31.50 19.67
N PRO A 345 -9.24 -32.34 20.59
CA PRO A 345 -8.95 -31.93 21.97
C PRO A 345 -7.95 -30.77 22.04
N PHE A 346 -8.26 -29.74 22.84
CA PHE A 346 -7.39 -28.59 22.98
C PHE A 346 -7.46 -27.92 24.37
N LYS A 347 -6.37 -27.27 24.74
CA LYS A 347 -6.24 -26.41 25.93
C LYS A 347 -5.70 -25.04 25.53
N ILE A 348 -6.30 -23.97 26.03
CA ILE A 348 -5.75 -22.61 25.85
C ILE A 348 -4.76 -22.33 26.98
N LEU A 349 -3.54 -21.94 26.62
CA LEU A 349 -2.50 -21.55 27.55
C LEU A 349 -2.57 -20.05 27.82
N GLU A 350 -2.34 -19.67 29.09
CA GLU A 350 -2.16 -18.27 29.46
C GLU A 350 -0.70 -17.84 29.30
N ILE A 351 -0.45 -16.53 29.19
CA ILE A 351 0.91 -15.97 29.04
C ILE A 351 1.79 -16.29 30.26
N SER A 352 1.17 -16.48 31.44
CA SER A 352 1.83 -16.94 32.67
C SER A 352 2.56 -18.28 32.50
N TYR A 353 2.16 -19.12 31.54
CA TYR A 353 2.85 -20.36 31.18
C TYR A 353 4.33 -20.13 30.84
N LEU A 354 4.67 -18.95 30.30
CA LEU A 354 6.04 -18.62 29.91
C LEU A 354 6.96 -18.30 31.11
N ASN A 355 6.46 -18.23 32.34
CA ASN A 355 7.27 -17.87 33.51
C ASN A 355 8.09 -19.02 34.09
N GLY A 356 7.95 -20.24 33.55
CA GLY A 356 8.78 -21.39 33.94
C GLY A 356 8.19 -22.25 35.06
N ASP A 357 7.10 -21.81 35.70
CA ASP A 357 6.47 -22.56 36.80
C ASP A 357 5.68 -23.80 36.34
N ASN A 358 5.41 -23.93 35.03
CA ASN A 358 4.62 -25.02 34.44
C ASN A 358 5.44 -25.77 33.39
N VAL A 359 6.31 -26.69 33.81
CA VAL A 359 7.03 -27.58 32.89
C VAL A 359 6.09 -28.66 32.37
N ASP A 360 5.39 -28.41 31.25
CA ASP A 360 4.66 -29.46 30.56
C ASP A 360 5.63 -30.30 29.72
N ASN A 361 6.04 -31.42 30.30
CA ASN A 361 6.93 -32.39 29.67
C ASN A 361 6.23 -33.35 28.71
N ASN A 362 4.90 -33.28 28.54
CA ASN A 362 4.18 -34.24 27.71
C ASN A 362 4.47 -34.04 26.22
N LYS A 363 5.30 -34.90 25.66
CA LYS A 363 5.65 -34.92 24.22
C LYS A 363 4.46 -35.23 23.31
N LYS A 364 3.34 -35.72 23.84
CA LYS A 364 2.11 -35.99 23.07
C LYS A 364 1.19 -34.78 22.95
N ASN A 365 1.54 -33.65 23.58
CA ASN A 365 0.80 -32.40 23.46
C ASN A 365 1.49 -31.50 22.44
N ALA A 366 0.78 -31.15 21.36
CA ALA A 366 1.33 -30.20 20.40
C ALA A 366 1.21 -28.78 20.96
N LYS A 367 2.27 -28.00 20.81
CA LYS A 367 2.32 -26.61 21.23
C LYS A 367 2.15 -25.69 20.04
N LEU A 368 1.20 -24.76 20.13
CA LEU A 368 0.89 -23.82 19.05
C LEU A 368 0.88 -22.38 19.57
N VAL A 369 1.69 -21.50 18.98
CA VAL A 369 1.58 -20.04 19.17
C VAL A 369 0.83 -19.44 17.99
N ILE A 370 -0.27 -18.74 18.25
CA ILE A 370 -1.02 -18.09 17.17
C ILE A 370 -1.30 -16.63 17.50
N GLN A 371 -0.93 -15.75 16.58
CA GLN A 371 -1.33 -14.35 16.60
C GLN A 371 -2.02 -14.06 15.28
N TYR A 372 -3.22 -13.49 15.37
CA TYR A 372 -3.97 -13.07 14.19
C TYR A 372 -4.43 -11.63 14.36
N TYR A 373 -4.74 -10.97 13.25
CA TYR A 373 -5.23 -9.60 13.28
C TYR A 373 -6.76 -9.61 13.22
N PRO A 374 -7.48 -9.34 14.34
CA PRO A 374 -8.93 -9.30 14.30
C PRO A 374 -9.40 -8.19 13.38
N ASN A 375 -10.47 -8.46 12.65
CA ASN A 375 -11.16 -7.44 11.88
C ASN A 375 -11.97 -6.57 12.82
N LYS A 376 -11.31 -5.69 13.58
CA LYS A 376 -11.93 -4.41 13.91
C LYS A 376 -11.80 -3.50 12.69
N GLU A 377 -12.37 -3.93 11.57
CA GLU A 377 -12.81 -2.99 10.55
C GLU A 377 -14.13 -2.41 11.09
N ASN A 378 -14.04 -1.52 12.07
CA ASN A 378 -15.08 -0.50 12.16
C ASN A 378 -14.95 0.23 10.84
N PHE A 379 -15.87 -0.04 9.91
CA PHE A 379 -16.01 0.76 8.71
C PHE A 379 -16.49 2.14 9.16
N ASP A 380 -15.57 2.93 9.69
CA ASP A 380 -15.75 4.33 9.98
C ASP A 380 -15.27 5.06 8.73
N LYS A 381 -16.21 5.61 7.95
CA LYS A 381 -15.92 6.35 6.72
C LYS A 381 -14.93 7.50 6.96
N GLU A 382 -14.73 7.91 8.21
CA GLU A 382 -13.90 9.02 8.62
C GLU A 382 -12.67 8.62 9.45
N LYS A 383 -12.50 7.34 9.83
CA LYS A 383 -11.33 6.89 10.62
C LYS A 383 -10.57 5.77 9.95
N PHE A 384 -9.31 6.10 9.68
CA PHE A 384 -8.19 5.27 9.24
C PHE A 384 -8.30 3.76 9.54
N PHE A 385 -8.09 2.96 8.50
CA PHE A 385 -7.56 1.61 8.63
C PHE A 385 -6.11 1.72 9.13
N ASP A 386 -5.85 1.23 10.35
CA ASP A 386 -4.53 1.04 10.97
C ASP A 386 -3.51 2.18 10.83
N LEU A 387 -3.60 3.16 11.73
CA LEU A 387 -2.38 3.78 12.26
C LEU A 387 -1.65 2.74 13.15
N ASN A 388 -0.76 1.98 12.50
CA ASN A 388 0.40 1.29 13.07
C ASN A 388 0.17 0.38 14.30
N ASP A 389 -0.05 -0.93 14.09
CA ASP A 389 0.42 -1.91 15.09
C ASP A 389 0.80 -3.30 14.56
N CYS A 390 0.78 -3.56 13.23
CA CYS A 390 1.19 -4.85 12.68
C CYS A 390 2.59 -5.25 13.14
N MET A 391 3.57 -4.35 13.00
CA MET A 391 4.95 -4.62 13.42
C MET A 391 5.08 -4.78 14.94
N ARG A 392 4.36 -4.01 15.76
CA ARG A 392 4.40 -4.19 17.21
C ARG A 392 3.83 -5.54 17.61
N LYS A 393 2.67 -5.93 17.03
CA LYS A 393 2.07 -7.25 17.26
C LYS A 393 3.00 -8.37 16.76
N PHE A 394 3.66 -8.18 15.62
CA PHE A 394 4.65 -9.12 15.11
C PHE A 394 5.83 -9.28 16.07
N PHE A 395 6.41 -8.19 16.58
CA PHE A 395 7.53 -8.29 17.54
C PHE A 395 7.10 -8.88 18.88
N SER A 396 5.89 -8.58 19.37
CA SER A 396 5.32 -9.27 20.54
C SER A 396 5.14 -10.77 20.28
N PHE A 397 4.63 -11.15 19.10
CA PHE A 397 4.50 -12.54 18.67
C PHE A 397 5.87 -13.22 18.59
N LEU A 398 6.86 -12.57 17.96
CA LEU A 398 8.20 -13.09 17.78
C LEU A 398 8.90 -13.35 19.12
N GLN A 399 8.77 -12.40 20.06
CA GLN A 399 9.30 -12.55 21.41
C GLN A 399 8.69 -13.77 22.12
N ILE A 400 7.36 -13.93 22.03
CA ILE A 400 6.65 -15.04 22.67
C ILE A 400 6.97 -16.38 21.99
N LYS A 401 6.97 -16.43 20.66
CA LYS A 401 7.38 -17.59 19.86
C LYS A 401 8.76 -18.06 20.29
N ASN A 402 9.76 -17.17 20.28
CA ASN A 402 11.14 -17.52 20.60
C ASN A 402 11.28 -17.95 22.06
N LYS A 403 10.53 -17.33 22.99
CA LYS A 403 10.50 -17.76 24.40
C LYS A 403 9.90 -19.16 24.55
N MET A 404 8.81 -19.46 23.82
CA MET A 404 8.20 -20.79 23.84
C MET A 404 9.14 -21.84 23.23
N GLU A 405 9.82 -21.53 22.12
CA GLU A 405 10.83 -22.41 21.53
C GLU A 405 11.98 -22.71 22.51
N ALA A 406 12.49 -21.69 23.21
CA ALA A 406 13.55 -21.87 24.20
C ALA A 406 13.12 -22.75 25.38
N LEU A 407 11.87 -22.65 25.84
CA LEU A 407 11.32 -23.49 26.93
C LEU A 407 11.16 -24.96 26.54
N HIS A 408 11.13 -25.27 25.25
CA HIS A 408 10.81 -26.60 24.74
C HIS A 408 12.02 -27.35 24.16
N ASP A 409 13.24 -26.83 24.35
CA ASP A 409 14.53 -27.53 24.19
C ASP A 409 14.61 -28.44 22.95
N GLY A 410 14.43 -27.83 21.77
CA GLY A 410 14.52 -28.53 20.47
C GLY A 410 13.29 -29.32 20.05
N ARG A 411 12.22 -29.38 20.86
CA ARG A 411 10.92 -29.94 20.43
C ARG A 411 10.23 -29.00 19.45
N THR A 412 9.56 -29.57 18.46
CA THR A 412 8.80 -28.81 17.46
C THR A 412 7.70 -27.99 18.12
N ILE A 413 7.76 -26.66 17.96
CA ILE A 413 6.66 -25.74 18.29
C ILE A 413 6.06 -25.26 16.99
N TYR A 414 4.73 -25.37 16.88
CA TYR A 414 4.00 -24.84 15.75
C TYR A 414 3.65 -23.37 16.00
N TRP A 415 3.66 -22.57 14.94
CA TRP A 415 3.32 -21.17 15.08
C TRP A 415 2.67 -20.62 13.81
N ALA A 416 1.78 -19.65 13.98
CA ALA A 416 1.19 -18.92 12.86
C ALA A 416 1.01 -17.45 13.20
N PHE A 417 1.45 -16.58 12.30
CA PHE A 417 1.21 -15.15 12.31
C PHE A 417 0.33 -14.77 11.11
N GLU A 418 -0.88 -14.29 11.38
CA GLU A 418 -1.85 -13.86 10.38
C GLU A 418 -2.07 -12.35 10.43
N THR A 419 -2.16 -11.75 9.24
CA THR A 419 -2.51 -10.34 9.07
C THR A 419 -3.22 -10.09 7.75
N SER A 420 -3.80 -8.89 7.61
CA SER A 420 -4.30 -8.41 6.32
C SER A 420 -3.21 -8.37 5.26
N ALA A 421 -3.51 -8.75 4.02
CA ALA A 421 -2.57 -8.59 2.89
C ALA A 421 -2.30 -7.12 2.54
N ALA A 422 -3.01 -6.18 3.17
CA ALA A 422 -2.86 -4.73 2.98
C ALA A 422 -1.65 -4.11 3.70
N ILE A 423 -0.83 -4.89 4.42
CA ILE A 423 0.37 -4.36 5.08
C ILE A 423 1.38 -3.81 4.05
N LYS A 424 2.30 -2.94 4.48
CA LYS A 424 3.32 -2.40 3.58
C LYS A 424 4.28 -3.50 3.15
N VAL A 425 4.80 -3.44 1.92
CA VAL A 425 5.86 -4.37 1.45
C VAL A 425 7.07 -4.41 2.39
N SER A 426 7.47 -3.27 2.96
CA SER A 426 8.59 -3.22 3.91
C SER A 426 8.30 -4.02 5.18
N GLU A 427 7.05 -4.00 5.66
CA GLU A 427 6.59 -4.75 6.83
C GLU A 427 6.55 -6.25 6.48
N GLN A 428 5.93 -6.62 5.36
CA GLN A 428 5.90 -8.00 4.84
C GLN A 428 7.30 -8.60 4.70
N LYS A 429 8.25 -7.87 4.10
CA LYS A 429 9.65 -8.30 3.95
C LYS A 429 10.36 -8.42 5.29
N THR A 430 10.10 -7.50 6.21
CA THR A 430 10.67 -7.55 7.56
C THR A 430 10.20 -8.79 8.30
N ILE A 431 8.90 -9.04 8.31
CA ILE A 431 8.30 -10.25 8.92
C ILE A 431 8.94 -11.50 8.32
N SER A 432 8.92 -11.61 6.99
CA SER A 432 9.48 -12.77 6.27
C SER A 432 10.95 -13.04 6.60
N ARG A 433 11.76 -11.99 6.77
CA ARG A 433 13.17 -12.10 7.15
C ARG A 433 13.36 -12.60 8.58
N PHE A 434 12.51 -12.18 9.52
CA PHE A 434 12.63 -12.59 10.93
C PHE A 434 12.15 -14.02 11.18
N VAL A 435 11.21 -14.52 10.36
CA VAL A 435 10.69 -15.89 10.48
C VAL A 435 11.20 -16.85 9.39
N ASP A 436 12.11 -16.37 8.54
CA ASP A 436 12.73 -17.11 7.43
C ASP A 436 11.74 -17.89 6.54
N THR A 437 10.59 -17.28 6.24
CA THR A 437 9.58 -17.87 5.36
C THR A 437 8.77 -16.80 4.65
N GLN A 438 8.29 -17.12 3.45
CA GLN A 438 7.40 -16.24 2.68
C GLN A 438 5.95 -16.43 3.15
N PRO A 439 5.11 -15.38 3.12
CA PRO A 439 3.72 -15.52 3.52
C PRO A 439 2.96 -16.38 2.52
N ILE A 440 2.03 -17.19 3.01
CA ILE A 440 0.99 -17.80 2.20
C ILE A 440 -0.15 -16.79 2.07
N ILE A 441 -0.66 -16.58 0.84
CA ILE A 441 -1.85 -15.75 0.64
C ILE A 441 -3.10 -16.64 0.69
N VAL A 442 -4.02 -16.32 1.59
CA VAL A 442 -5.36 -16.90 1.65
C VAL A 442 -6.38 -15.83 1.38
N GLY A 443 -7.41 -16.15 0.61
CA GLY A 443 -8.65 -15.38 0.67
C GLY A 443 -9.80 -16.12 0.06
N MET A 444 -10.96 -15.52 0.20
CA MET A 444 -12.25 -16.15 -0.07
C MET A 444 -12.71 -15.81 -1.49
N ASP A 445 -13.35 -16.78 -2.15
CA ASP A 445 -13.83 -16.69 -3.53
C ASP A 445 -15.17 -15.93 -3.62
N ALA A 446 -15.32 -14.89 -2.81
CA ALA A 446 -16.54 -14.10 -2.79
C ALA A 446 -16.48 -13.03 -3.90
N ASN A 447 -17.61 -12.84 -4.59
CA ASN A 447 -17.83 -11.72 -5.52
C ASN A 447 -17.82 -10.34 -4.84
N ASP A 448 -17.39 -10.26 -3.57
CA ASP A 448 -17.34 -9.07 -2.74
C ASP A 448 -15.89 -8.61 -2.57
N VAL A 449 -15.56 -7.50 -3.23
CA VAL A 449 -14.23 -6.87 -3.27
C VAL A 449 -13.76 -6.42 -1.87
N GLN A 450 -14.66 -6.42 -0.88
CA GLN A 450 -14.34 -6.09 0.52
C GLN A 450 -13.73 -7.27 1.29
N GLN A 451 -13.76 -8.50 0.75
CA GLN A 451 -13.06 -9.64 1.34
C GLN A 451 -11.57 -9.56 1.01
N ARG A 452 -10.81 -8.97 1.94
CA ARG A 452 -9.36 -8.76 1.77
C ARG A 452 -8.61 -10.06 1.96
N SER A 453 -7.72 -10.35 1.00
CA SER A 453 -6.71 -11.40 1.11
C SER A 453 -5.91 -11.24 2.40
N ARG A 454 -5.42 -12.34 2.95
CA ARG A 454 -4.68 -12.45 4.20
C ARG A 454 -3.33 -13.08 3.96
N PHE A 455 -2.33 -12.58 4.66
CA PHE A 455 -1.02 -13.21 4.71
C PHE A 455 -0.91 -14.06 5.96
N ILE A 456 -0.32 -15.25 5.79
CA ILE A 456 -0.06 -16.20 6.86
C ILE A 456 1.41 -16.60 6.79
N TRP A 457 2.18 -16.28 7.83
CA TRP A 457 3.49 -16.86 8.04
C TRP A 457 3.37 -17.99 9.05
N THR A 458 3.90 -19.16 8.74
CA THR A 458 3.78 -20.32 9.60
C THR A 458 4.81 -21.38 9.25
N ASN A 459 5.14 -22.24 10.21
CA ASN A 459 5.81 -23.51 9.99
C ASN A 459 4.84 -24.70 9.90
N ILE A 460 3.52 -24.44 9.90
CA ILE A 460 2.48 -25.45 9.73
C ILE A 460 2.37 -25.80 8.25
N THR A 461 2.34 -27.10 7.94
CA THR A 461 2.07 -27.55 6.57
C THR A 461 0.65 -27.21 6.15
N ILE A 462 0.51 -26.24 5.24
CA ILE A 462 -0.75 -25.87 4.59
C ILE A 462 -0.64 -26.30 3.13
N LEU A 463 -1.54 -27.18 2.68
CA LEU A 463 -1.58 -27.66 1.31
C LEU A 463 -2.49 -26.80 0.44
N LYS A 464 -2.17 -26.71 -0.85
CA LYS A 464 -3.00 -25.96 -1.81
C LYS A 464 -4.45 -26.48 -1.90
N SER A 465 -4.63 -27.79 -1.77
CA SER A 465 -5.96 -28.43 -1.74
C SER A 465 -6.80 -27.98 -0.54
N ASP A 466 -6.18 -27.77 0.62
CA ASP A 466 -6.87 -27.29 1.82
C ASP A 466 -7.37 -25.86 1.59
N ILE A 467 -6.53 -24.98 1.04
CA ILE A 467 -6.93 -23.59 0.71
C ILE A 467 -8.11 -23.57 -0.27
N GLN A 468 -8.09 -24.42 -1.31
CA GLN A 468 -9.18 -24.50 -2.30
C GLN A 468 -10.50 -24.99 -1.66
N GLN A 469 -10.43 -25.94 -0.73
CA GLN A 469 -11.59 -26.39 0.02
C GLN A 469 -12.23 -25.23 0.81
N PHE A 470 -11.43 -24.37 1.44
CA PHE A 470 -11.93 -23.24 2.22
C PHE A 470 -12.41 -22.07 1.37
N ALA A 471 -11.75 -21.79 0.24
CA ALA A 471 -12.18 -20.73 -0.68
C ALA A 471 -13.57 -21.00 -1.28
N ASN A 472 -13.89 -22.28 -1.51
CA ASN A 472 -15.17 -22.73 -2.07
C ASN A 472 -16.28 -22.91 -1.02
N GLN A 473 -15.96 -22.89 0.28
CA GLN A 473 -16.97 -22.98 1.32
C GLN A 473 -17.59 -21.59 1.54
N TYR A 474 -18.92 -21.51 1.49
CA TYR A 474 -19.70 -20.35 1.94
C TYR A 474 -19.64 -20.23 3.47
N ILE A 475 -18.44 -20.06 4.03
CA ILE A 475 -18.24 -19.85 5.47
C ILE A 475 -18.75 -18.44 5.78
N PHE A 476 -20.04 -18.38 6.09
CA PHE A 476 -20.81 -17.25 6.65
C PHE A 476 -20.48 -15.89 6.04
N LEU A 477 -21.13 -15.61 4.91
CA LEU A 477 -21.23 -14.25 4.37
C LEU A 477 -21.90 -13.33 5.41
N HIS A 478 -21.22 -12.27 5.83
CA HIS A 478 -21.87 -11.09 6.39
C HIS A 478 -23.00 -10.69 5.41
N LYS A 479 -24.26 -10.77 5.85
CA LYS A 479 -25.36 -10.18 5.09
C LYS A 479 -25.25 -8.67 5.23
N ILE A 480 -24.70 -8.01 4.22
CA ILE A 480 -24.73 -6.55 4.12
C ILE A 480 -26.20 -6.11 4.21
N PRO A 481 -26.58 -5.20 5.12
CA PRO A 481 -27.92 -4.63 5.12
C PRO A 481 -28.11 -3.95 3.77
N LYS A 482 -29.05 -4.46 2.95
CA LYS A 482 -29.45 -3.75 1.73
C LYS A 482 -30.00 -2.39 2.18
N TYR A 483 -29.33 -1.32 1.79
CA TYR A 483 -29.86 0.03 1.94
C TYR A 483 -31.15 0.13 1.12
N GLY A 484 -32.29 0.04 1.79
CA GLY A 484 -33.60 0.17 1.18
C GLY A 484 -34.64 -0.74 1.83
N ALA A 485 -35.52 -0.11 2.61
CA ALA A 485 -36.81 -0.61 3.11
C ALA A 485 -36.84 -1.59 4.30
N LYS A 486 -37.44 -1.08 5.39
CA LYS A 486 -38.02 -1.74 6.58
C LYS A 486 -37.06 -2.51 7.50
N ARG A 487 -37.02 -2.07 8.77
CA ARG A 487 -36.45 -2.79 9.92
C ARG A 487 -37.03 -4.22 9.96
N MET A 488 -36.27 -5.20 9.47
CA MET A 488 -36.51 -6.60 9.79
C MET A 488 -36.04 -6.86 11.22
N LYS A 489 -36.92 -7.44 12.05
CA LYS A 489 -36.53 -8.00 13.35
C LYS A 489 -35.48 -9.08 13.10
N CYS A 490 -34.29 -8.90 13.66
CA CYS A 490 -33.23 -9.90 13.60
C CYS A 490 -33.61 -11.04 14.55
N GLY A 491 -33.87 -12.24 14.02
CA GLY A 491 -34.04 -13.45 14.82
C GLY A 491 -32.70 -13.94 15.37
N GLU A 492 -32.72 -14.47 16.59
CA GLU A 492 -31.57 -14.77 17.46
C GLU A 492 -30.58 -15.86 17.00
N ASN A 493 -30.51 -16.25 15.73
CA ASN A 493 -29.69 -17.41 15.30
C ASN A 493 -28.70 -17.18 14.14
N ASN A 494 -28.32 -15.94 13.81
CA ASN A 494 -27.26 -15.69 12.81
C ASN A 494 -25.96 -15.23 13.47
N ASN A 495 -25.06 -16.17 13.72
CA ASN A 495 -23.69 -15.92 14.20
C ASN A 495 -22.81 -15.35 13.06
N ASP A 496 -22.81 -14.03 12.89
CA ASP A 496 -21.84 -13.30 12.07
C ASP A 496 -20.42 -13.55 12.61
N LYS A 497 -19.55 -14.20 11.81
CA LYS A 497 -18.15 -14.45 12.18
C LYS A 497 -17.21 -13.52 11.38
N PRO A 498 -16.19 -12.92 12.01
CA PRO A 498 -15.28 -11.96 11.37
C PRO A 498 -14.39 -12.64 10.31
N TRP A 499 -13.97 -11.92 9.24
CA TRP A 499 -13.16 -12.54 8.15
C TRP A 499 -11.88 -13.26 8.58
N CYS A 500 -11.23 -12.83 9.66
CA CYS A 500 -10.05 -13.52 10.19
C CYS A 500 -10.38 -14.94 10.69
N TYR A 501 -11.64 -15.23 11.01
CA TYR A 501 -12.10 -16.57 11.39
C TYR A 501 -11.81 -17.61 10.32
N SER A 502 -12.03 -17.29 9.03
CA SER A 502 -11.79 -18.21 7.92
C SER A 502 -10.30 -18.56 7.79
N SER A 503 -9.41 -17.57 7.90
CA SER A 503 -7.96 -17.80 7.90
C SER A 503 -7.53 -18.64 9.09
N ILE A 504 -8.07 -18.36 10.28
CA ILE A 504 -7.76 -19.11 11.50
C ILE A 504 -8.25 -20.55 11.39
N HIS A 505 -9.46 -20.76 10.89
CA HIS A 505 -10.00 -22.08 10.63
C HIS A 505 -9.14 -22.85 9.62
N ALA A 506 -8.68 -22.19 8.54
CA ALA A 506 -7.81 -22.80 7.54
C ALA A 506 -6.45 -23.22 8.14
N ILE A 507 -5.83 -22.37 8.96
CA ILE A 507 -4.58 -22.68 9.68
C ILE A 507 -4.77 -23.91 10.55
N LEU A 508 -5.78 -23.89 11.42
CA LEU A 508 -6.01 -24.94 12.42
C LEU A 508 -6.44 -26.26 11.78
N SER A 509 -7.27 -26.21 10.73
CA SER A 509 -7.68 -27.40 10.00
C SER A 509 -6.50 -28.04 9.27
N SER A 510 -5.66 -27.24 8.61
CA SER A 510 -4.44 -27.72 7.95
C SER A 510 -3.45 -28.29 8.97
N PHE A 511 -3.34 -27.65 10.13
CA PHE A 511 -2.53 -28.14 11.23
C PHE A 511 -2.95 -29.56 11.67
N ILE A 512 -4.24 -29.76 11.97
CA ILE A 512 -4.79 -31.05 12.40
C ILE A 512 -4.69 -32.12 11.30
N LYS A 513 -5.00 -31.78 10.05
CA LYS A 513 -5.02 -32.75 8.94
C LYS A 513 -3.63 -33.19 8.50
N ASN A 514 -2.72 -32.22 8.39
CA ASN A 514 -1.43 -32.46 7.76
C ASN A 514 -0.39 -32.82 8.80
N ASN A 515 -0.33 -32.13 9.94
CA ASN A 515 0.80 -32.25 10.87
C ASN A 515 0.53 -33.24 12.02
N ILE A 516 -0.73 -33.60 12.26
CA ILE A 516 -1.15 -34.49 13.36
C ILE A 516 -1.67 -35.84 12.84
N LYS A 517 -1.27 -36.94 13.49
CA LYS A 517 -1.95 -38.25 13.44
C LYS A 517 -2.94 -38.33 14.61
N ARG A 518 -4.24 -38.49 14.31
CA ARG A 518 -5.26 -38.78 15.33
C ARG A 518 -4.94 -40.11 16.01
N CYS A 519 -4.80 -40.11 17.34
CA CYS A 519 -4.93 -41.34 18.12
C CYS A 519 -6.35 -41.87 17.89
N LYS A 520 -6.47 -43.09 17.36
CA LYS A 520 -7.75 -43.80 17.36
C LYS A 520 -8.06 -44.32 18.76
#